data_AF-A0AAP7KET4-F1
#
_entry.id   AF-A0AAP7KET4-F1
#
_cell.length_a   1.000
_cell.length_b   1.000
_cell.length_c   1.000
_cell.angle_alpha   90.00
_cell.angle_beta   90.00
_cell.angle_gamma   90.00
#
_symmetry.space_group_name_H-M   'P 1'
#
loop_
_entity.id
_entity.type
_entity.pdbx_description
1 polymer ?
#
loop_
_entity_poly.entity_id
_entity_poly.type
_entity_poly.pdbx_seq_one_letter_code
_entity_poly.pdbx_strand_id
1 'polypeptide(L)'
;MAAKAFTPNTDQAVALGSTAKRLLIRAKAGAGKTSLLIAHALRFPDQRLLYVTFGKANKEDAAARFPSNVTTRTSHGLAWEVGGQFKKTGKQDDLHPSQLAKQYKIPMAFARHLYVTLHNFMVSADREILAAHVPTKIVGDDRQKAAEWAKHVWADLQRLRQWSRGCGESQAERAEFLESTPLRMPHDGYLKLWSLGDPDLSHRYDQILLDEYQDTNPVFAAVILRQSCPLRLAGDDFQAIFGFRGAYNTFEPSQFDQVVTLSESHRYGAGIAELATMLLRQFAGEQDPVRSSRHELTTRFAVDRTKPYAIIGRTNAKLFASAVQLLEGQRLHFVGGVNEYPFDKLVEVHHLRANTGVRLRDPLLSAFRSLQDLEAYANDTDDKEIHALISVAKQYGDQIPSLVQRIKDACVSDIKDATVTLCTAHRSKGLEFPQVVLLSDFLNLITDAGLPLVLDTPELRQELHLLYVALTRAMESIEVNEQIQAVLRYCEAAGVVGEAVRPVAKHTEQAGGLVLVVSPEQEADSFAATTGAGAHSKVVELVGADAALLFEGDVVESRIELAILRHAALTAVAIAGVVGVSVSEAADTVASMVRQGRLHGGLFIGCPDITWRLVSDLHLDVA
;
A
#
# COMPACT_ATOMS: atom_id res chain seq x y z
N MET A 1 -11.30 -23.48 26.18
CA MET A 1 -10.46 -22.65 27.07
C MET A 1 -11.37 -21.68 27.78
N ALA A 2 -11.41 -21.67 29.11
CA ALA A 2 -12.11 -20.62 29.85
C ALA A 2 -11.52 -19.27 29.44
N ALA A 3 -12.36 -18.34 28.99
CA ALA A 3 -11.89 -17.01 28.61
C ALA A 3 -11.19 -16.39 29.81
N LYS A 4 -9.89 -16.05 29.68
CA LYS A 4 -9.19 -15.22 30.68
C LYS A 4 -10.08 -14.00 30.94
N ALA A 5 -10.38 -13.74 32.21
CA ALA A 5 -11.16 -12.58 32.59
C ALA A 5 -10.51 -11.32 31.99
N PHE A 6 -11.24 -10.61 31.13
CA PHE A 6 -10.77 -9.36 30.55
C PHE A 6 -10.67 -8.33 31.69
N THR A 7 -9.43 -7.99 32.05
CA THR A 7 -9.15 -6.98 33.07
C THR A 7 -8.71 -5.72 32.33
N PRO A 8 -9.58 -4.69 32.19
CA PRO A 8 -9.24 -3.50 31.44
C PRO A 8 -8.13 -2.71 32.14
N ASN A 9 -7.17 -2.22 31.36
CA ASN A 9 -6.25 -1.18 31.83
C ASN A 9 -6.96 0.19 31.88
N THR A 10 -6.25 1.24 32.32
CA THR A 10 -6.83 2.58 32.49
C THR A 10 -7.48 3.11 31.20
N ASP A 11 -6.76 3.05 30.07
CA ASP A 11 -7.27 3.52 28.77
C ASP A 11 -8.52 2.75 28.34
N GLN A 12 -8.51 1.42 28.50
CA GLN A 12 -9.64 0.54 28.18
C GLN A 12 -10.84 0.79 29.11
N ALA A 13 -10.61 1.07 30.40
CA ALA A 13 -11.66 1.39 31.35
C ALA A 13 -12.34 2.73 31.01
N VAL A 14 -11.57 3.73 30.55
CA VAL A 14 -12.11 5.00 30.04
C VAL A 14 -12.97 4.77 28.81
N ALA A 15 -12.50 3.98 27.83
CA ALA A 15 -13.27 3.66 26.63
C ALA A 15 -14.58 2.92 26.97
N LEU A 16 -14.53 1.94 27.87
CA LEU A 16 -15.73 1.25 28.36
C LEU A 16 -16.69 2.20 29.08
N GLY A 17 -16.18 3.11 29.91
CA GLY A 17 -16.97 4.06 30.68
C GLY A 17 -17.64 5.16 29.85
N SER A 18 -17.27 5.31 28.58
CA SER A 18 -17.75 6.38 27.71
C SER A 18 -19.26 6.32 27.43
N THR A 19 -19.94 7.44 27.69
CA THR A 19 -21.33 7.70 27.33
C THR A 19 -21.50 8.46 26.00
N ALA A 20 -20.40 8.77 25.32
CA ALA A 20 -20.40 9.49 24.04
C ALA A 20 -21.31 8.78 23.03
N LYS A 21 -22.04 9.54 22.19
CA LYS A 21 -22.86 8.93 21.15
C LYS A 21 -21.98 8.35 20.06
N ARG A 22 -20.94 9.08 19.64
CA ARG A 22 -19.89 8.64 18.71
C ARG A 22 -18.55 8.61 19.44
N LEU A 23 -18.06 7.41 19.71
CA LEU A 23 -16.74 7.20 20.30
C LEU A 23 -15.79 6.61 19.27
N LEU A 24 -14.63 7.25 19.10
CA LEU A 24 -13.49 6.70 18.40
C LEU A 24 -12.50 6.12 19.41
N ILE A 25 -12.10 4.87 19.19
CA ILE A 25 -11.08 4.16 19.96
C ILE A 25 -9.83 4.05 19.09
N ARG A 26 -8.87 4.96 19.28
CA ARG A 26 -7.56 4.97 18.58
C ARG A 26 -6.61 4.02 19.27
N ALA A 27 -6.49 2.79 18.80
CA ALA A 27 -5.78 1.74 19.50
C ALA A 27 -4.50 1.34 18.76
N LYS A 28 -3.35 1.46 19.43
CA LYS A 28 -2.05 1.04 18.87
C LYS A 28 -1.99 -0.48 18.67
N ALA A 29 -0.99 -0.95 17.92
CA ALA A 29 -0.82 -2.34 17.58
C ALA A 29 -0.78 -3.26 18.82
N GLY A 30 -1.76 -4.17 18.93
CA GLY A 30 -1.84 -5.10 20.05
C GLY A 30 -2.47 -4.50 21.31
N ALA A 31 -3.21 -3.39 21.24
CA ALA A 31 -3.90 -2.82 22.41
C ALA A 31 -5.26 -3.47 22.76
N GLY A 32 -5.66 -4.53 22.06
CA GLY A 32 -6.84 -5.33 22.41
C GLY A 32 -8.20 -4.78 21.95
N LYS A 33 -8.26 -4.11 20.78
CA LYS A 33 -9.48 -3.56 20.16
C LYS A 33 -10.68 -4.49 20.22
N THR A 34 -10.57 -5.68 19.63
CA THR A 34 -11.69 -6.63 19.54
C THR A 34 -12.13 -7.11 20.92
N SER A 35 -11.19 -7.35 21.85
CA SER A 35 -11.51 -7.73 23.24
C SER A 35 -12.25 -6.63 23.98
N LEU A 36 -11.88 -5.36 23.76
CA LEU A 36 -12.57 -4.20 24.30
C LEU A 36 -14.01 -4.10 23.75
N LEU A 37 -14.20 -4.30 22.44
CA LEU A 37 -15.53 -4.29 21.83
C LEU A 37 -16.42 -5.44 22.33
N ILE A 38 -15.85 -6.62 22.57
CA ILE A 38 -16.57 -7.75 23.22
C ILE A 38 -16.97 -7.37 24.65
N ALA A 39 -16.03 -6.81 25.43
CA ALA A 39 -16.30 -6.36 26.80
C ALA A 39 -17.38 -5.26 26.85
N HIS A 40 -17.39 -4.35 25.86
CA HIS A 40 -18.45 -3.36 25.70
C HIS A 40 -19.80 -4.03 25.44
N ALA A 41 -19.87 -4.97 24.50
CA ALA A 41 -21.13 -5.67 24.17
C ALA A 41 -21.72 -6.43 25.38
N LEU A 42 -20.87 -7.05 26.21
CA LEU A 42 -21.28 -7.75 27.42
C LEU A 42 -21.93 -6.84 28.48
N ARG A 43 -21.69 -5.52 28.44
CA ARG A 43 -22.31 -4.55 29.35
C ARG A 43 -23.74 -4.14 28.93
N PHE A 44 -24.16 -4.51 27.72
CA PHE A 44 -25.47 -4.17 27.17
C PHE A 44 -26.20 -5.43 26.65
N PRO A 45 -26.47 -6.43 27.51
CA PRO A 45 -27.04 -7.72 27.10
C PRO A 45 -28.43 -7.61 26.48
N ASP A 46 -29.20 -6.59 26.88
CA ASP A 46 -30.58 -6.37 26.42
C ASP A 46 -30.68 -5.55 25.13
N GLN A 47 -29.57 -5.03 24.61
CA GLN A 47 -29.53 -4.24 23.39
C GLN A 47 -29.16 -5.11 22.18
N ARG A 48 -29.71 -4.77 21.00
CA ARG A 48 -29.37 -5.38 19.71
C ARG A 48 -28.18 -4.66 19.12
N LEU A 49 -27.00 -5.28 19.15
CA LEU A 49 -25.78 -4.66 18.64
C LEU A 49 -25.44 -5.19 17.24
N LEU A 50 -24.91 -4.32 16.40
CA LEU A 50 -24.28 -4.69 15.14
C LEU A 50 -22.76 -4.60 15.28
N TYR A 51 -22.06 -5.71 15.05
CA TYR A 51 -20.60 -5.71 14.91
C TYR A 51 -20.22 -5.85 13.44
N VAL A 52 -19.39 -4.93 12.95
CA VAL A 52 -18.90 -4.92 11.57
C VAL A 52 -17.38 -5.08 11.54
N THR A 53 -16.89 -5.91 10.63
CA THR A 53 -15.46 -6.11 10.36
C THR A 53 -15.20 -6.28 8.86
N PHE A 54 -13.95 -6.11 8.44
CA PHE A 54 -13.56 -6.11 7.04
C PHE A 54 -13.63 -7.49 6.36
N GLY A 55 -13.15 -8.54 7.04
CA GLY A 55 -12.96 -9.87 6.44
C GLY A 55 -14.00 -10.91 6.89
N LYS A 56 -14.29 -11.89 6.01
CA LYS A 56 -15.17 -13.03 6.34
C LYS A 56 -14.60 -13.89 7.48
N ALA A 57 -13.29 -14.15 7.49
CA ALA A 57 -12.62 -14.87 8.57
C ALA A 57 -12.77 -14.13 9.92
N ASN A 58 -12.54 -12.81 9.94
CA ASN A 58 -12.71 -11.99 11.15
C ASN A 58 -14.16 -11.99 11.64
N LYS A 59 -15.12 -12.00 10.71
CA LYS A 59 -16.56 -12.09 11.04
C LYS A 59 -16.89 -13.44 11.69
N GLU A 60 -16.33 -14.54 11.18
CA GLU A 60 -16.53 -15.89 11.73
C GLU A 60 -15.90 -16.04 13.11
N ASP A 61 -14.68 -15.55 13.32
CA ASP A 61 -14.03 -15.48 14.65
C ASP A 61 -14.86 -14.63 15.62
N ALA A 62 -15.29 -13.44 15.19
CA ALA A 62 -16.13 -12.57 16.00
C ALA A 62 -17.47 -13.22 16.36
N ALA A 63 -18.11 -13.93 15.41
CA ALA A 63 -19.37 -14.63 15.67
C ALA A 63 -19.25 -15.70 16.76
N ALA A 64 -18.06 -16.30 16.93
CA ALA A 64 -17.79 -17.29 17.97
C ALA A 64 -17.50 -16.67 19.35
N ARG A 65 -17.11 -15.38 19.40
CA ARG A 65 -16.60 -14.72 20.61
C ARG A 65 -17.55 -13.67 21.19
N PHE A 66 -18.35 -13.02 20.35
CA PHE A 66 -19.32 -12.02 20.79
C PHE A 66 -20.57 -12.68 21.41
N PRO A 67 -21.25 -12.00 22.35
CA PRO A 67 -22.49 -12.50 22.94
C PRO A 67 -23.63 -12.57 21.91
N SER A 68 -24.67 -13.36 22.23
CA SER A 68 -25.77 -13.69 21.31
C SER A 68 -26.62 -12.50 20.85
N ASN A 69 -26.60 -11.38 21.59
CA ASN A 69 -27.30 -10.14 21.23
C ASN A 69 -26.56 -9.32 20.16
N VAL A 70 -25.38 -9.77 19.70
CA VAL A 70 -24.56 -9.09 18.69
C VAL A 70 -24.70 -9.80 17.34
N THR A 71 -25.15 -9.07 16.33
CA THR A 71 -25.13 -9.53 14.95
C THR A 71 -23.79 -9.19 14.30
N THR A 72 -23.04 -10.19 13.85
CA THR A 72 -21.76 -9.96 13.14
C THR A 72 -21.96 -9.93 11.62
N ARG A 73 -21.40 -8.92 10.95
CA ARG A 73 -21.46 -8.76 9.48
C ARG A 73 -20.15 -8.21 8.92
N THR A 74 -19.95 -8.42 7.63
CA THR A 74 -18.99 -7.61 6.83
C THR A 74 -19.72 -6.41 6.23
N SER A 75 -18.99 -5.40 5.78
CA SER A 75 -19.55 -4.24 5.07
C SER A 75 -20.41 -4.67 3.86
N HIS A 76 -19.86 -5.49 2.96
CA HIS A 76 -20.60 -6.06 1.82
C HIS A 76 -21.75 -6.97 2.25
N GLY A 77 -21.62 -7.63 3.40
CA GLY A 77 -22.67 -8.47 3.98
C GLY A 77 -23.92 -7.69 4.40
N LEU A 78 -23.77 -6.42 4.79
CA LEU A 78 -24.89 -5.52 5.06
C LEU A 78 -25.58 -5.06 3.77
N ALA A 79 -24.80 -4.81 2.73
CA ALA A 79 -25.32 -4.43 1.41
C ALA A 79 -25.95 -5.60 0.63
N TRP A 80 -26.05 -6.80 1.22
CA TRP A 80 -26.59 -7.98 0.54
C TRP A 80 -28.06 -7.86 0.14
N GLU A 81 -28.84 -6.96 0.75
CA GLU A 81 -30.20 -6.69 0.27
C GLU A 81 -30.23 -6.12 -1.16
N VAL A 82 -29.19 -5.36 -1.55
CA VAL A 82 -28.97 -4.91 -2.92
C VAL A 82 -28.21 -5.97 -3.70
N GLY A 83 -27.14 -6.53 -3.13
CA GLY A 83 -26.36 -7.59 -3.78
C GLY A 83 -27.21 -8.81 -4.19
N GLY A 84 -28.21 -9.18 -3.40
CA GLY A 84 -29.14 -10.29 -3.68
C GLY A 84 -30.03 -10.08 -4.89
N GLN A 85 -30.21 -8.83 -5.33
CA GLN A 85 -31.01 -8.49 -6.52
C GLN A 85 -30.30 -9.01 -7.79
N PHE A 86 -28.97 -9.04 -7.82
CA PHE A 86 -28.19 -9.48 -8.97
C PHE A 86 -28.07 -11.01 -9.13
N LYS A 87 -28.85 -11.82 -8.39
CA LYS A 87 -28.83 -13.29 -8.52
C LYS A 87 -29.11 -13.78 -9.95
N LYS A 88 -29.98 -13.09 -10.69
CA LYS A 88 -30.38 -13.48 -12.05
C LYS A 88 -29.47 -12.91 -13.15
N THR A 89 -28.90 -11.73 -12.94
CA THR A 89 -28.01 -11.07 -13.90
C THR A 89 -26.55 -11.45 -13.71
N GLY A 90 -26.20 -12.03 -12.56
CA GLY A 90 -24.84 -12.38 -12.19
C GLY A 90 -24.13 -11.27 -11.43
N LYS A 91 -23.10 -11.69 -10.69
CA LYS A 91 -22.15 -10.85 -9.95
C LYS A 91 -20.75 -11.30 -10.31
N GLN A 92 -19.79 -10.42 -10.13
CA GLN A 92 -18.37 -10.74 -10.22
C GLN A 92 -17.63 -10.11 -9.06
N ASP A 93 -16.37 -10.49 -8.88
CA ASP A 93 -15.55 -9.93 -7.82
C ASP A 93 -15.18 -8.49 -8.18
N ASP A 94 -14.33 -8.33 -9.19
CA ASP A 94 -13.91 -7.05 -9.73
C ASP A 94 -14.25 -6.90 -11.22
N LEU A 95 -14.28 -5.65 -11.67
CA LEU A 95 -14.25 -5.33 -13.09
C LEU A 95 -12.82 -5.51 -13.61
N HIS A 96 -12.65 -6.19 -14.73
CA HIS A 96 -11.32 -6.34 -15.33
C HIS A 96 -11.13 -5.37 -16.51
N PRO A 97 -9.97 -4.69 -16.62
CA PRO A 97 -9.66 -3.84 -17.77
C PRO A 97 -9.84 -4.55 -19.13
N SER A 98 -9.54 -5.85 -19.20
CA SER A 98 -9.74 -6.64 -20.42
C SER A 98 -11.21 -6.79 -20.82
N GLN A 99 -12.13 -6.89 -19.85
CA GLN A 99 -13.57 -6.92 -20.11
C GLN A 99 -14.04 -5.57 -20.66
N LEU A 100 -13.58 -4.46 -20.07
CA LEU A 100 -13.90 -3.11 -20.51
C LEU A 100 -13.34 -2.83 -21.91
N ALA A 101 -12.08 -3.19 -22.16
CA ALA A 101 -11.43 -3.06 -23.46
C ALA A 101 -12.20 -3.80 -24.55
N LYS A 102 -12.56 -5.07 -24.30
CA LYS A 102 -13.31 -5.89 -25.25
C LYS A 102 -14.73 -5.37 -25.48
N GLN A 103 -15.45 -5.03 -24.41
CA GLN A 103 -16.85 -4.60 -24.48
C GLN A 103 -16.99 -3.28 -25.24
N TYR A 104 -16.19 -2.29 -24.87
CA TYR A 104 -16.30 -0.93 -25.39
C TYR A 104 -15.38 -0.68 -26.59
N LYS A 105 -14.60 -1.69 -27.03
CA LYS A 105 -13.63 -1.61 -28.13
C LYS A 105 -12.63 -0.45 -27.94
N ILE A 106 -12.11 -0.32 -26.72
CA ILE A 106 -11.17 0.73 -26.32
C ILE A 106 -9.77 0.16 -26.05
N PRO A 107 -8.71 0.97 -26.15
CA PRO A 107 -7.35 0.56 -25.81
C PRO A 107 -7.24 0.05 -24.36
N MET A 108 -6.38 -0.95 -24.12
CA MET A 108 -6.19 -1.57 -22.80
C MET A 108 -5.74 -0.56 -21.73
N ALA A 109 -4.84 0.36 -22.08
CA ALA A 109 -4.39 1.42 -21.17
C ALA A 109 -5.54 2.31 -20.72
N PHE A 110 -6.40 2.74 -21.66
CA PHE A 110 -7.60 3.53 -21.34
C PHE A 110 -8.61 2.72 -20.51
N ALA A 111 -8.82 1.44 -20.83
CA ALA A 111 -9.68 0.56 -20.06
C ALA A 111 -9.22 0.41 -18.60
N ARG A 112 -7.90 0.39 -18.34
CA ARG A 112 -7.34 0.41 -16.98
C ARG A 112 -7.66 1.71 -16.27
N HIS A 113 -7.55 2.85 -16.93
CA HIS A 113 -7.92 4.15 -16.37
C HIS A 113 -9.42 4.26 -16.03
N LEU A 114 -10.29 3.73 -16.90
CA LEU A 114 -11.72 3.65 -16.63
C LEU A 114 -12.03 2.76 -15.43
N TYR A 115 -11.37 1.59 -15.34
CA TYR A 115 -11.49 0.72 -14.17
C TYR A 115 -11.13 1.45 -12.87
N VAL A 116 -9.97 2.12 -12.81
CA VAL A 116 -9.54 2.85 -11.61
C VAL A 116 -10.52 3.98 -11.28
N THR A 117 -11.01 4.71 -12.28
CA THR A 117 -12.00 5.78 -12.09
C THR A 117 -13.30 5.24 -11.48
N LEU A 118 -13.81 4.13 -12.01
CA LEU A 118 -15.00 3.45 -11.49
C LEU A 118 -14.78 2.92 -10.08
N HIS A 119 -13.63 2.29 -9.82
CA HIS A 119 -13.27 1.79 -8.49
C HIS A 119 -13.23 2.93 -7.46
N ASN A 120 -12.52 4.02 -7.76
CA ASN A 120 -12.44 5.21 -6.91
C ASN A 120 -13.82 5.77 -6.59
N PHE A 121 -14.73 5.79 -7.55
CA PHE A 121 -16.11 6.18 -7.29
C PHE A 121 -16.87 5.17 -6.42
N MET A 122 -16.76 3.86 -6.69
CA MET A 122 -17.51 2.83 -5.96
C MET A 122 -17.13 2.79 -4.48
N VAL A 123 -15.89 3.14 -4.15
CA VAL A 123 -15.38 3.20 -2.77
C VAL A 123 -15.49 4.59 -2.13
N SER A 124 -15.84 5.66 -2.87
CA SER A 124 -15.98 7.01 -2.31
C SER A 124 -17.35 7.28 -1.66
N ALA A 125 -17.43 8.31 -0.82
CA ALA A 125 -18.70 8.79 -0.26
C ALA A 125 -19.55 9.60 -1.26
N ASP A 126 -19.00 9.96 -2.42
CA ASP A 126 -19.64 10.83 -3.41
C ASP A 126 -20.88 10.20 -4.04
N ARG A 127 -21.92 10.98 -4.33
CA ARG A 127 -23.13 10.43 -4.94
C ARG A 127 -23.01 10.19 -6.45
N GLU A 128 -22.05 10.85 -7.09
CA GLU A 128 -21.85 10.84 -8.54
C GLU A 128 -20.37 10.69 -8.91
N ILE A 129 -20.09 10.31 -10.15
CA ILE A 129 -18.72 10.23 -10.66
C ILE A 129 -18.21 11.64 -10.98
N LEU A 130 -17.28 12.11 -10.15
CA LEU A 130 -16.56 13.37 -10.30
C LEU A 130 -15.21 13.21 -11.01
N ALA A 131 -14.68 14.30 -11.55
CA ALA A 131 -13.33 14.35 -12.11
C ALA A 131 -12.24 14.02 -11.08
N ALA A 132 -12.51 14.20 -9.78
CA ALA A 132 -11.60 13.81 -8.70
C ALA A 132 -11.35 12.29 -8.63
N HIS A 133 -12.29 11.46 -9.11
CA HIS A 133 -12.10 10.00 -9.14
C HIS A 133 -11.11 9.54 -10.22
N VAL A 134 -10.83 10.37 -11.22
CA VAL A 134 -9.89 10.03 -12.30
C VAL A 134 -8.45 10.08 -11.76
N PRO A 135 -7.58 9.11 -12.07
CA PRO A 135 -6.18 9.13 -11.63
C PRO A 135 -5.50 10.47 -11.93
N THR A 136 -4.73 11.01 -10.99
CA THR A 136 -4.05 12.32 -11.11
C THR A 136 -3.09 12.41 -12.29
N LYS A 137 -2.51 11.27 -12.69
CA LYS A 137 -1.65 11.16 -13.89
C LYS A 137 -2.36 11.46 -15.22
N ILE A 138 -3.70 11.46 -15.24
CA ILE A 138 -4.48 11.85 -16.41
C ILE A 138 -4.84 13.33 -16.28
N VAL A 139 -4.30 14.12 -17.20
CA VAL A 139 -4.40 15.59 -17.21
C VAL A 139 -5.21 16.08 -18.41
N GLY A 140 -5.64 17.35 -18.35
CA GLY A 140 -6.36 18.01 -19.44
C GLY A 140 -7.70 17.36 -19.82
N ASP A 141 -8.06 17.46 -21.10
CA ASP A 141 -9.35 17.00 -21.65
C ASP A 141 -9.60 15.50 -21.45
N ASP A 142 -8.54 14.69 -21.42
CA ASP A 142 -8.66 13.24 -21.25
C ASP A 142 -9.16 12.86 -19.85
N ARG A 143 -8.96 13.74 -18.87
CA ARG A 143 -9.52 13.59 -17.52
C ARG A 143 -11.05 13.68 -17.54
N GLN A 144 -11.59 14.67 -18.24
CA GLN A 144 -13.04 14.84 -18.36
C GLN A 144 -13.66 13.69 -19.15
N LYS A 145 -13.04 13.32 -20.29
CA LYS A 145 -13.49 12.17 -21.09
C LYS A 145 -13.52 10.89 -20.26
N ALA A 146 -12.48 10.60 -19.46
CA ALA A 146 -12.46 9.40 -18.61
C ALA A 146 -13.61 9.37 -17.59
N ALA A 147 -13.96 10.52 -16.99
CA ALA A 147 -15.10 10.62 -16.08
C ALA A 147 -16.44 10.40 -16.81
N GLU A 148 -16.62 10.96 -18.00
CA GLU A 148 -17.83 10.77 -18.82
C GLU A 148 -18.01 9.32 -19.27
N TRP A 149 -16.94 8.68 -19.72
CA TRP A 149 -16.93 7.26 -20.03
C TRP A 149 -17.26 6.40 -18.80
N ALA A 150 -16.68 6.70 -17.64
CA ALA A 150 -17.01 6.01 -16.41
C ALA A 150 -18.50 6.15 -16.04
N LYS A 151 -19.12 7.31 -16.28
CA LYS A 151 -20.59 7.49 -16.11
C LYS A 151 -21.38 6.57 -17.04
N HIS A 152 -20.95 6.43 -18.30
CA HIS A 152 -21.59 5.51 -19.25
C HIS A 152 -21.52 4.05 -18.79
N VAL A 153 -20.33 3.58 -18.40
CA VAL A 153 -20.14 2.21 -17.89
C VAL A 153 -20.95 1.98 -16.61
N TRP A 154 -20.99 2.98 -15.71
CA TRP A 154 -21.78 2.89 -14.49
C TRP A 154 -23.28 2.78 -14.77
N ALA A 155 -23.79 3.54 -15.75
CA ALA A 155 -25.18 3.44 -16.18
C ALA A 155 -25.52 2.03 -16.69
N ASP A 156 -24.64 1.40 -17.47
CA ASP A 156 -24.80 0.01 -17.92
C ASP A 156 -24.85 -0.98 -16.74
N LEU A 157 -23.98 -0.80 -15.74
CA LEU A 157 -24.01 -1.61 -14.52
C LEU A 157 -25.32 -1.41 -13.72
N GLN A 158 -25.88 -0.19 -13.73
CA GLN A 158 -27.17 0.10 -13.09
C GLN A 158 -28.35 -0.54 -13.84
N ARG A 159 -28.30 -0.70 -15.17
CA ARG A 159 -29.34 -1.43 -15.94
C ARG A 159 -29.51 -2.86 -15.43
N LEU A 160 -28.41 -3.54 -15.09
CA LEU A 160 -28.44 -4.88 -14.48
C LEU A 160 -29.34 -4.91 -13.23
N ARG A 161 -29.34 -3.85 -12.42
CA ARG A 161 -30.21 -3.76 -11.23
C ARG A 161 -31.68 -3.62 -11.60
N GLN A 162 -31.98 -2.78 -12.60
CA GLN A 162 -33.36 -2.53 -13.04
C GLN A 162 -34.01 -3.84 -13.53
N TRP A 163 -33.33 -4.57 -14.41
CA TRP A 163 -33.82 -5.85 -14.93
C TRP A 163 -33.99 -6.91 -13.85
N SER A 164 -33.12 -6.92 -12.85
CA SER A 164 -33.25 -7.80 -11.70
C SER A 164 -34.52 -7.55 -10.88
N ARG A 165 -35.03 -6.31 -10.87
CA ARG A 165 -36.29 -5.92 -10.21
C ARG A 165 -37.52 -6.10 -11.11
N GLY A 166 -37.34 -6.58 -12.35
CA GLY A 166 -38.41 -6.69 -13.34
C GLY A 166 -38.83 -5.34 -13.92
N CYS A 167 -37.96 -4.34 -13.83
CA CYS A 167 -38.17 -3.00 -14.40
C CYS A 167 -37.19 -2.77 -15.55
N GLY A 168 -37.52 -1.87 -16.47
CA GLY A 168 -36.66 -1.49 -17.59
C GLY A 168 -37.10 -2.09 -18.92
N GLU A 169 -36.12 -2.30 -19.80
CA GLU A 169 -36.25 -2.79 -21.19
C GLU A 169 -36.88 -4.19 -21.28
N SER A 170 -37.33 -4.57 -22.49
CA SER A 170 -38.01 -5.83 -22.78
C SER A 170 -37.14 -7.06 -22.48
N GLN A 171 -37.78 -8.23 -22.37
CA GLN A 171 -37.07 -9.49 -22.12
C GLN A 171 -36.08 -9.84 -23.23
N ALA A 172 -36.33 -9.39 -24.47
CA ALA A 172 -35.44 -9.59 -25.61
C ALA A 172 -34.17 -8.72 -25.49
N GLU A 173 -34.31 -7.42 -25.21
CA GLU A 173 -33.18 -6.49 -25.00
C GLU A 173 -32.29 -6.94 -23.84
N ARG A 174 -32.91 -7.43 -22.75
CA ARG A 174 -32.18 -8.03 -21.64
C ARG A 174 -31.37 -9.26 -22.06
N ALA A 175 -31.96 -10.15 -22.86
CA ALA A 175 -31.28 -11.37 -23.31
C ALA A 175 -30.09 -11.00 -24.20
N GLU A 176 -30.29 -10.09 -25.15
CA GLU A 176 -29.26 -9.58 -26.04
C GLU A 176 -28.10 -8.92 -25.26
N PHE A 177 -28.40 -8.07 -24.28
CA PHE A 177 -27.35 -7.45 -23.46
C PHE A 177 -26.57 -8.49 -22.64
N LEU A 178 -27.25 -9.44 -21.99
CA LEU A 178 -26.59 -10.44 -21.15
C LEU A 178 -25.72 -11.42 -21.95
N GLU A 179 -26.10 -11.67 -23.21
CA GLU A 179 -25.34 -12.49 -24.17
C GLU A 179 -24.15 -11.71 -24.76
N SER A 180 -24.35 -10.44 -25.11
CA SER A 180 -23.33 -9.60 -25.74
C SER A 180 -22.32 -9.00 -24.76
N THR A 181 -22.72 -8.75 -23.52
CA THR A 181 -21.94 -7.99 -22.54
C THR A 181 -21.41 -8.89 -21.42
N PRO A 182 -20.07 -8.97 -21.22
CA PRO A 182 -19.48 -9.77 -20.15
C PRO A 182 -19.54 -9.07 -18.78
N LEU A 183 -19.95 -7.80 -18.72
CA LEU A 183 -19.96 -7.02 -17.48
C LEU A 183 -21.00 -7.55 -16.51
N ARG A 184 -20.58 -7.72 -15.25
CA ARG A 184 -21.45 -8.09 -14.12
C ARG A 184 -21.21 -7.11 -12.99
N MET A 185 -22.18 -6.98 -12.09
CA MET A 185 -22.06 -6.06 -10.95
C MET A 185 -20.91 -6.51 -10.02
N PRO A 186 -19.86 -5.69 -9.82
CA PRO A 186 -18.80 -5.99 -8.85
C PRO A 186 -19.28 -5.83 -7.40
N HIS A 187 -18.54 -6.35 -6.43
CA HIS A 187 -18.95 -6.27 -5.02
C HIS A 187 -19.05 -4.83 -4.51
N ASP A 188 -18.05 -4.01 -4.81
CA ASP A 188 -18.07 -2.59 -4.44
C ASP A 188 -19.18 -1.81 -5.16
N GLY A 189 -19.60 -2.27 -6.35
CA GLY A 189 -20.70 -1.66 -7.08
C GLY A 189 -22.04 -1.80 -6.36
N TYR A 190 -22.38 -2.99 -5.85
CA TYR A 190 -23.63 -3.11 -5.08
C TYR A 190 -23.53 -2.45 -3.70
N LEU A 191 -22.34 -2.40 -3.09
CA LEU A 191 -22.13 -1.65 -1.85
C LEU A 191 -22.37 -0.15 -2.08
N LYS A 192 -21.87 0.41 -3.19
CA LYS A 192 -22.16 1.78 -3.63
C LYS A 192 -23.66 2.00 -3.83
N LEU A 193 -24.33 1.10 -4.54
CA LEU A 193 -25.78 1.19 -4.79
C LEU A 193 -26.63 1.09 -3.52
N TRP A 194 -26.15 0.33 -2.53
CA TRP A 194 -26.76 0.26 -1.20
C TRP A 194 -26.56 1.57 -0.44
N SER A 195 -25.34 2.11 -0.40
CA SER A 195 -25.02 3.40 0.22
C SER A 195 -25.86 4.55 -0.36
N LEU A 196 -26.05 4.59 -1.68
CA LEU A 196 -26.91 5.59 -2.34
C LEU A 196 -28.39 5.53 -1.95
N GLY A 197 -28.84 4.41 -1.39
CA GLY A 197 -30.19 4.24 -0.85
C GLY A 197 -30.37 4.82 0.56
N ASP A 198 -29.32 5.43 1.13
CA ASP A 198 -29.30 6.03 2.47
C ASP A 198 -29.87 5.08 3.55
N PRO A 199 -29.25 3.90 3.74
CA PRO A 199 -29.78 2.87 4.62
C PRO A 199 -29.75 3.32 6.09
N ASP A 200 -30.87 3.11 6.79
CA ASP A 200 -30.98 3.33 8.24
C ASP A 200 -30.95 2.01 9.01
N LEU A 201 -29.84 1.79 9.70
CA LEU A 201 -29.58 0.62 10.53
C LEU A 201 -30.14 0.78 11.95
N SER A 202 -30.48 2.00 12.38
CA SER A 202 -30.93 2.30 13.75
C SER A 202 -32.28 1.67 14.10
N HIS A 203 -33.13 1.39 13.11
CA HIS A 203 -34.37 0.65 13.33
C HIS A 203 -34.15 -0.80 13.79
N ARG A 204 -33.00 -1.38 13.41
CA ARG A 204 -32.66 -2.79 13.67
C ARG A 204 -31.67 -2.96 14.81
N TYR A 205 -30.83 -1.96 15.03
CA TYR A 205 -29.72 -2.02 15.96
C TYR A 205 -29.71 -0.81 16.88
N ASP A 206 -29.53 -1.07 18.16
CA ASP A 206 -29.49 -0.05 19.19
C ASP A 206 -28.08 0.55 19.31
N GLN A 207 -27.03 -0.18 18.90
CA GLN A 207 -25.66 0.35 18.74
C GLN A 207 -24.90 -0.33 17.60
N ILE A 208 -23.89 0.34 17.06
CA ILE A 208 -22.96 -0.21 16.06
C ILE A 208 -21.53 -0.18 16.59
N LEU A 209 -20.87 -1.33 16.51
CA LEU A 209 -19.47 -1.57 16.79
C LEU A 209 -18.74 -1.82 15.46
N LEU A 210 -17.73 -1.01 15.14
CA LEU A 210 -16.92 -1.19 13.93
C LEU A 210 -15.47 -1.44 14.34
N ASP A 211 -14.92 -2.58 13.95
CA ASP A 211 -13.50 -2.90 14.12
C ASP A 211 -12.72 -2.62 12.84
N GLU A 212 -11.42 -2.36 13.00
CA GLU A 212 -10.51 -1.96 11.92
C GLU A 212 -11.03 -0.78 11.07
N TYR A 213 -11.50 0.28 11.76
CA TYR A 213 -12.07 1.47 11.12
C TYR A 213 -11.18 2.06 10.02
N GLN A 214 -9.85 2.03 10.19
CA GLN A 214 -8.90 2.56 9.21
C GLN A 214 -8.93 1.83 7.85
N ASP A 215 -9.34 0.56 7.81
CA ASP A 215 -9.45 -0.22 6.57
C ASP A 215 -10.87 -0.20 6.00
N THR A 216 -11.74 0.64 6.56
CA THR A 216 -13.09 0.80 6.03
C THR A 216 -13.07 1.71 4.81
N ASN A 217 -13.72 1.29 3.71
CA ASN A 217 -13.84 2.15 2.55
C ASN A 217 -14.68 3.42 2.87
N PRO A 218 -14.36 4.58 2.27
CA PRO A 218 -15.07 5.83 2.54
C PRO A 218 -16.59 5.74 2.35
N VAL A 219 -17.05 4.98 1.34
CA VAL A 219 -18.47 4.76 1.06
C VAL A 219 -19.22 4.13 2.24
N PHE A 220 -18.62 3.15 2.93
CA PHE A 220 -19.25 2.49 4.08
C PHE A 220 -19.09 3.30 5.35
N ALA A 221 -17.94 3.94 5.57
CA ALA A 221 -17.75 4.85 6.70
C ALA A 221 -18.78 5.98 6.69
N ALA A 222 -19.06 6.56 5.52
CA ALA A 222 -20.10 7.57 5.36
C ALA A 222 -21.50 7.04 5.76
N VAL A 223 -21.82 5.79 5.42
CA VAL A 223 -23.07 5.15 5.86
C VAL A 223 -23.09 5.02 7.39
N ILE A 224 -22.01 4.50 8.00
CA ILE A 224 -21.94 4.29 9.45
C ILE A 224 -22.03 5.60 10.24
N LEU A 225 -21.31 6.64 9.82
CA LEU A 225 -21.31 7.93 10.50
C LEU A 225 -22.66 8.66 10.44
N ARG A 226 -23.49 8.37 9.43
CA ARG A 226 -24.86 8.92 9.30
C ARG A 226 -25.87 8.26 10.26
N GLN A 227 -25.55 7.11 10.84
CA GLN A 227 -26.49 6.38 11.69
C GLN A 227 -26.82 7.18 12.95
N SER A 228 -28.08 7.10 13.38
CA SER A 228 -28.60 7.86 14.52
C SER A 228 -28.35 7.16 15.86
N CYS A 229 -28.09 5.86 15.85
CA CYS A 229 -27.74 5.07 17.04
C CYS A 229 -26.29 5.31 17.48
N PRO A 230 -25.94 5.03 18.76
CA PRO A 230 -24.57 5.09 19.24
C PRO A 230 -23.57 4.26 18.42
N LEU A 231 -22.38 4.83 18.23
CA LEU A 231 -21.27 4.28 17.46
C LEU A 231 -20.04 4.07 18.34
N ARG A 232 -19.39 2.91 18.20
CA ARG A 232 -18.09 2.58 18.78
C ARG A 232 -17.17 2.12 17.66
N LEU A 233 -16.32 3.03 17.15
CA LEU A 233 -15.41 2.72 16.05
C LEU A 233 -14.01 2.52 16.62
N ALA A 234 -13.42 1.35 16.41
CA ALA A 234 -12.07 1.02 16.86
C ALA A 234 -11.15 0.83 15.67
N GLY A 235 -9.92 1.33 15.76
CA GLY A 235 -8.95 1.19 14.70
C GLY A 235 -7.55 1.63 15.12
N ASP A 236 -6.58 1.33 14.27
CA ASP A 236 -5.20 1.79 14.37
C ASP A 236 -4.87 2.54 13.08
N ASP A 237 -4.79 3.87 13.15
CA ASP A 237 -4.53 4.74 12.00
C ASP A 237 -3.21 4.43 11.29
N PHE A 238 -2.23 3.88 12.02
CA PHE A 238 -0.93 3.49 11.47
C PHE A 238 -0.89 2.07 10.91
N GLN A 239 -1.99 1.31 11.00
CA GLN A 239 -2.15 0.04 10.31
C GLN A 239 -3.03 0.17 9.06
N ALA A 240 -3.36 1.37 8.60
CA ALA A 240 -4.13 1.58 7.38
C ALA A 240 -3.27 1.21 6.15
N ILE A 241 -3.45 -0.01 5.65
CA ILE A 241 -2.51 -0.67 4.74
C ILE A 241 -3.17 -1.23 3.48
N PHE A 242 -4.50 -1.13 3.38
CA PHE A 242 -5.28 -1.55 2.22
C PHE A 242 -5.76 -0.38 1.33
N GLY A 243 -5.08 0.77 1.40
CA GLY A 243 -5.43 1.96 0.59
C GLY A 243 -5.48 1.71 -0.92
N PHE A 244 -4.67 0.77 -1.42
CA PHE A 244 -4.69 0.34 -2.83
C PHE A 244 -6.01 -0.31 -3.27
N ARG A 245 -6.87 -0.74 -2.32
CA ARG A 245 -8.23 -1.24 -2.57
C ARG A 245 -9.32 -0.18 -2.32
N GLY A 246 -8.92 1.09 -2.19
CA GLY A 246 -9.83 2.15 -1.74
C GLY A 246 -10.29 2.02 -0.28
N ALA A 247 -9.66 1.11 0.48
CA ALA A 247 -9.96 0.81 1.88
C ALA A 247 -9.00 1.62 2.77
N TYR A 248 -9.31 2.91 2.90
CA TYR A 248 -8.57 3.85 3.74
C TYR A 248 -9.53 4.89 4.33
N ASN A 249 -9.49 5.05 5.64
CA ASN A 249 -10.21 6.11 6.33
C ASN A 249 -9.29 6.90 7.25
N THR A 250 -9.26 8.22 7.05
CA THR A 250 -8.55 9.13 7.95
C THR A 250 -9.40 9.34 9.20
N PHE A 251 -8.75 9.29 10.35
CA PHE A 251 -9.44 9.55 11.61
C PHE A 251 -9.60 11.07 11.75
N GLU A 252 -10.79 11.59 11.47
CA GLU A 252 -11.12 13.00 11.71
C GLU A 252 -11.75 13.13 13.11
N PRO A 253 -11.02 13.63 14.13
CA PRO A 253 -11.53 13.66 15.50
C PRO A 253 -12.81 14.49 15.66
N SER A 254 -13.01 15.48 14.80
CA SER A 254 -14.21 16.33 14.74
C SER A 254 -15.50 15.58 14.44
N GLN A 255 -15.43 14.37 13.89
CA GLN A 255 -16.59 13.52 13.61
C GLN A 255 -17.12 12.78 14.85
N PHE A 256 -16.37 12.80 15.96
CA PHE A 256 -16.63 12.04 17.17
C PHE A 256 -16.84 12.94 18.38
N ASP A 257 -17.74 12.54 19.28
CA ASP A 257 -17.98 13.28 20.52
C ASP A 257 -16.86 13.02 21.55
N GLN A 258 -16.18 11.88 21.43
CA GLN A 258 -15.04 11.51 22.25
C GLN A 258 -14.06 10.65 21.46
N VAL A 259 -12.77 10.86 21.71
CA VAL A 259 -11.67 10.01 21.23
C VAL A 259 -10.92 9.47 22.44
N VAL A 260 -10.68 8.17 22.47
CA VAL A 260 -9.86 7.50 23.49
C VAL A 260 -8.71 6.77 22.82
N THR A 261 -7.48 7.10 23.19
CA THR A 261 -6.28 6.40 22.72
C THR A 261 -6.00 5.20 23.63
N LEU A 262 -5.76 4.02 23.04
CA LEU A 262 -5.21 2.85 23.74
C LEU A 262 -3.73 2.70 23.38
N SER A 263 -2.85 3.11 24.28
CA SER A 263 -1.41 3.18 24.02
C SER A 263 -0.65 1.88 24.32
N GLU A 264 -1.22 1.03 25.17
CA GLU A 264 -0.53 -0.11 25.76
C GLU A 264 -0.80 -1.44 25.01
N SER A 265 0.26 -2.05 24.50
CA SER A 265 0.25 -3.32 23.78
C SER A 265 0.54 -4.50 24.69
N HIS A 266 -0.27 -5.56 24.58
CA HIS A 266 -0.05 -6.84 25.26
C HIS A 266 0.71 -7.86 24.41
N ARG A 267 1.15 -7.47 23.20
CA ARG A 267 1.77 -8.39 22.23
C ARG A 267 3.25 -8.61 22.49
N TYR A 268 4.01 -7.52 22.58
CA TYR A 268 5.48 -7.52 22.56
C TYR A 268 6.08 -6.72 23.71
N GLY A 269 7.39 -6.89 23.91
CA GLY A 269 8.18 -6.22 24.95
C GLY A 269 8.53 -4.77 24.63
N ALA A 270 9.22 -4.11 25.57
CA ALA A 270 9.55 -2.69 25.49
C ALA A 270 10.38 -2.30 24.27
N GLY A 271 11.30 -3.15 23.80
CA GLY A 271 12.17 -2.82 22.66
C GLY A 271 11.41 -2.64 21.35
N ILE A 272 10.44 -3.52 21.05
CA ILE A 272 9.58 -3.37 19.85
C ILE A 272 8.65 -2.16 20.00
N ALA A 273 8.10 -1.94 21.19
CA ALA A 273 7.24 -0.78 21.47
C ALA A 273 7.99 0.56 21.29
N GLU A 274 9.26 0.59 21.68
CA GLU A 274 10.14 1.73 21.50
C GLU A 274 10.46 1.98 20.03
N LEU A 275 10.88 0.96 19.27
CA LEU A 275 11.09 1.08 17.81
C LEU A 275 9.83 1.60 17.10
N ALA A 276 8.66 1.06 17.47
CA ALA A 276 7.37 1.47 16.94
C ALA A 276 7.07 2.94 17.26
N THR A 277 7.33 3.37 18.49
CA THR A 277 7.18 4.77 18.92
C THR A 277 8.12 5.70 18.15
N MET A 278 9.39 5.32 17.98
CA MET A 278 10.37 6.11 17.23
C MET A 278 9.92 6.31 15.79
N LEU A 279 9.51 5.23 15.12
CA LEU A 279 9.05 5.26 13.74
C LEU A 279 7.84 6.21 13.57
N LEU A 280 6.83 6.07 14.43
CA LEU A 280 5.62 6.90 14.32
C LEU A 280 5.85 8.35 14.72
N ARG A 281 6.66 8.62 15.76
CA ARG A 281 6.94 9.98 16.20
C ARG A 281 7.72 10.76 15.15
N GLN A 282 8.75 10.16 14.57
CA GLN A 282 9.63 10.86 13.62
C GLN A 282 9.00 11.06 12.25
N PHE A 283 8.24 10.09 11.76
CA PHE A 283 7.75 10.10 10.37
C PHE A 283 6.24 10.36 10.24
N ALA A 284 5.49 10.23 11.34
CA ALA A 284 4.05 10.49 11.38
C ALA A 284 3.65 11.62 12.33
N GLY A 285 4.60 12.22 13.06
CA GLY A 285 4.33 13.27 14.05
C GLY A 285 3.50 12.79 15.24
N GLU A 286 3.42 11.47 15.45
CA GLU A 286 2.57 10.88 16.48
C GLU A 286 3.11 11.16 17.88
N GLN A 287 2.25 11.74 18.73
CA GLN A 287 2.63 12.13 20.09
C GLN A 287 2.38 11.00 21.09
N ASP A 288 1.31 10.21 20.91
CA ASP A 288 0.99 9.12 21.83
C ASP A 288 1.93 7.92 21.57
N PRO A 289 2.76 7.53 22.56
CA PRO A 289 3.70 6.46 22.38
C PRO A 289 3.00 5.10 22.29
N VAL A 290 3.68 4.15 21.66
CA VAL A 290 3.35 2.73 21.77
C VAL A 290 4.04 2.19 23.01
N ARG A 291 3.28 1.67 23.97
CA ARG A 291 3.79 1.11 25.23
C ARG A 291 3.62 -0.40 25.24
N SER A 292 4.42 -1.08 26.06
CA SER A 292 4.26 -2.51 26.33
C SER A 292 3.73 -2.71 27.74
N SER A 293 2.71 -3.56 27.91
CA SER A 293 2.32 -4.09 29.23
C SER A 293 3.15 -5.30 29.66
N ARG A 294 3.98 -5.85 28.77
CA ARG A 294 4.84 -7.01 29.05
C ARG A 294 6.21 -6.55 29.56
N HIS A 295 6.22 -5.87 30.71
CA HIS A 295 7.45 -5.30 31.29
C HIS A 295 8.56 -6.32 31.56
N GLU A 296 8.19 -7.58 31.81
CA GLU A 296 9.14 -8.69 32.04
C GLU A 296 9.72 -9.29 30.75
N LEU A 297 9.14 -8.96 29.58
CA LEU A 297 9.58 -9.50 28.30
C LEU A 297 10.66 -8.62 27.68
N THR A 298 11.91 -9.07 27.77
CA THR A 298 13.02 -8.46 27.04
C THR A 298 12.97 -8.84 25.56
N THR A 299 12.89 -7.83 24.68
CA THR A 299 13.01 -8.00 23.23
C THR A 299 14.41 -8.49 22.86
N ARG A 300 14.50 -9.52 22.02
CA ARG A 300 15.77 -9.97 21.42
C ARG A 300 15.90 -9.42 20.01
N PHE A 301 17.02 -8.79 19.68
CA PHE A 301 17.26 -8.23 18.35
C PHE A 301 18.02 -9.16 17.40
N ALA A 302 17.85 -10.46 17.63
CA ALA A 302 18.40 -11.54 16.83
C ALA A 302 17.42 -12.71 16.84
N VAL A 303 17.33 -13.43 15.73
CA VAL A 303 16.45 -14.59 15.57
C VAL A 303 17.24 -15.88 15.77
N ASP A 304 16.70 -16.77 16.59
CA ASP A 304 17.17 -18.16 16.73
C ASP A 304 16.61 -18.99 15.58
N ARG A 305 17.41 -19.17 14.53
CA ARG A 305 17.04 -19.92 13.31
C ARG A 305 16.90 -21.43 13.51
N THR A 306 17.23 -21.95 14.70
CA THR A 306 16.95 -23.36 15.06
C THR A 306 15.49 -23.57 15.45
N LYS A 307 14.77 -22.49 15.74
CA LYS A 307 13.33 -22.48 16.05
C LYS A 307 12.54 -21.87 14.90
N PRO A 308 11.22 -22.10 14.84
CA PRO A 308 10.38 -21.47 13.84
C PRO A 308 10.47 -19.93 13.89
N TYR A 309 10.52 -19.32 12.72
CA TYR A 309 10.52 -17.87 12.55
C TYR A 309 9.76 -17.44 11.29
N ALA A 310 9.36 -16.18 11.24
CA ALA A 310 8.70 -15.58 10.09
C ALA A 310 9.62 -14.59 9.37
N ILE A 311 9.58 -14.60 8.04
CA ILE A 311 10.19 -13.60 7.17
C ILE A 311 9.08 -12.71 6.63
N ILE A 312 9.21 -11.40 6.87
CA ILE A 312 8.24 -10.40 6.41
C ILE A 312 8.93 -9.44 5.43
N GLY A 313 8.42 -9.40 4.21
CA GLY A 313 8.90 -8.50 3.15
C GLY A 313 7.85 -7.52 2.65
N ARG A 314 8.27 -6.52 1.89
CA ARG A 314 7.38 -5.57 1.21
C ARG A 314 6.80 -6.14 -0.09
N THR A 315 7.57 -6.94 -0.80
CA THR A 315 7.29 -7.40 -2.17
C THR A 315 7.28 -8.93 -2.29
N ASN A 316 6.47 -9.45 -3.21
CA ASN A 316 6.49 -10.87 -3.56
C ASN A 316 7.82 -11.28 -4.21
N ALA A 317 8.47 -10.36 -4.94
CA ALA A 317 9.76 -10.61 -5.58
C ALA A 317 10.86 -10.92 -4.55
N LYS A 318 10.97 -10.13 -3.48
CA LYS A 318 11.96 -10.39 -2.43
C LYS A 318 11.65 -11.66 -1.64
N LEU A 319 10.37 -11.95 -1.39
CA LEU A 319 9.96 -13.20 -0.76
C LEU A 319 10.30 -14.43 -1.61
N PHE A 320 10.11 -14.34 -2.94
CA PHE A 320 10.54 -15.39 -3.87
C PHE A 320 12.05 -15.61 -3.75
N ALA A 321 12.84 -14.55 -3.79
CA ALA A 321 14.29 -14.65 -3.64
C ALA A 321 14.71 -15.29 -2.30
N SER A 322 14.05 -14.91 -1.19
CA SER A 322 14.28 -15.54 0.11
C SER A 322 13.87 -17.02 0.12
N ALA A 323 12.75 -17.37 -0.51
CA ALA A 323 12.32 -18.77 -0.60
C ALA A 323 13.32 -19.63 -1.39
N VAL A 324 13.85 -19.11 -2.50
CA VAL A 324 14.90 -19.79 -3.29
C VAL A 324 16.13 -20.11 -2.44
N GLN A 325 16.56 -19.17 -1.59
CA GLN A 325 17.71 -19.36 -0.68
C GLN A 325 17.45 -20.39 0.42
N LEU A 326 16.18 -20.65 0.75
CA LEU A 326 15.77 -21.54 1.84
C LEU A 326 15.35 -22.94 1.36
N LEU A 327 15.43 -23.23 0.06
CA LEU A 327 15.00 -24.52 -0.51
C LEU A 327 15.74 -25.72 0.07
N GLU A 328 16.95 -25.53 0.61
CA GLU A 328 17.75 -26.60 1.19
C GLU A 328 17.56 -26.66 2.70
N GLY A 329 16.79 -27.66 3.16
CA GLY A 329 16.70 -28.00 4.58
C GLY A 329 15.63 -27.29 5.40
N GLN A 330 14.69 -26.57 4.76
CA GLN A 330 13.59 -25.89 5.45
C GLN A 330 12.22 -26.37 4.97
N ARG A 331 11.25 -26.40 5.88
CA ARG A 331 9.82 -26.57 5.56
C ARG A 331 9.19 -25.18 5.54
N LEU A 332 8.77 -24.75 4.36
CA LEU A 332 8.29 -23.39 4.16
C LEU A 332 6.79 -23.31 4.36
N HIS A 333 6.28 -22.17 4.82
CA HIS A 333 4.85 -21.88 4.78
C HIS A 333 4.62 -20.47 4.30
N PHE A 334 3.81 -20.31 3.26
CA PHE A 334 3.39 -19.00 2.77
C PHE A 334 2.04 -18.64 3.38
N VAL A 335 1.97 -17.52 4.08
CA VAL A 335 0.71 -17.07 4.70
C VAL A 335 -0.35 -16.86 3.63
N GLY A 336 -1.51 -17.52 3.81
CA GLY A 336 -2.61 -17.54 2.84
C GLY A 336 -2.52 -18.70 1.84
N GLY A 337 -1.41 -19.44 1.82
CA GLY A 337 -1.16 -20.53 0.88
C GLY A 337 -0.25 -20.10 -0.27
N VAL A 338 0.65 -21.00 -0.68
CA VAL A 338 1.65 -20.73 -1.74
C VAL A 338 1.03 -20.38 -3.09
N ASN A 339 -0.16 -20.90 -3.38
CA ASN A 339 -0.88 -20.65 -4.63
C ASN A 339 -1.53 -19.25 -4.69
N GLU A 340 -1.64 -18.56 -3.55
CA GLU A 340 -2.14 -17.17 -3.49
C GLU A 340 -1.06 -16.14 -3.83
N TYR A 341 0.19 -16.59 -4.06
CA TYR A 341 1.30 -15.76 -4.51
C TYR A 341 1.40 -15.87 -6.04
N PRO A 342 1.89 -14.84 -6.74
CA PRO A 342 1.87 -14.77 -8.20
C PRO A 342 2.95 -15.67 -8.86
N PHE A 343 3.23 -16.84 -8.28
CA PHE A 343 4.24 -17.77 -8.80
C PHE A 343 3.80 -18.44 -10.09
N ASP A 344 2.53 -18.80 -10.23
CA ASP A 344 2.02 -19.34 -11.50
C ASP A 344 2.03 -18.25 -12.60
N LYS A 345 1.68 -17.02 -12.23
CA LYS A 345 1.80 -15.86 -13.12
C LYS A 345 3.25 -15.59 -13.51
N LEU A 346 4.20 -15.75 -12.59
CA LEU A 346 5.64 -15.65 -12.86
C LEU A 346 6.12 -16.71 -13.87
N VAL A 347 5.61 -17.95 -13.76
CA VAL A 347 5.88 -19.01 -14.75
C VAL A 347 5.30 -18.64 -16.13
N GLU A 348 4.11 -18.04 -16.19
CA GLU A 348 3.54 -17.57 -17.45
C GLU A 348 4.31 -16.39 -18.06
N VAL A 349 4.81 -15.45 -17.25
CA VAL A 349 5.73 -14.39 -17.72
C VAL A 349 7.03 -15.00 -18.26
N HIS A 350 7.54 -16.06 -17.64
CA HIS A 350 8.66 -16.82 -18.19
C HIS A 350 8.32 -17.45 -19.54
N HIS A 351 7.14 -18.04 -19.72
CA HIS A 351 6.72 -18.61 -21.01
C HIS A 351 6.65 -17.57 -22.13
N LEU A 352 6.20 -16.34 -21.81
CA LEU A 352 6.26 -15.19 -22.73
C LEU A 352 7.69 -14.80 -23.08
N ARG A 353 8.59 -14.73 -22.08
CA ARG A 353 10.00 -14.41 -22.30
C ARG A 353 10.71 -15.43 -23.19
N ALA A 354 10.55 -16.71 -22.87
CA ALA A 354 11.20 -17.81 -23.58
C ALA A 354 10.50 -18.20 -24.89
N ASN A 355 9.39 -17.52 -25.23
CA ASN A 355 8.57 -17.78 -26.42
C ASN A 355 8.26 -19.27 -26.63
N THR A 356 7.88 -19.94 -25.55
CA THR A 356 7.69 -21.41 -25.52
C THR A 356 6.48 -21.90 -26.34
N GLY A 357 5.61 -20.99 -26.80
CA GLY A 357 4.37 -21.31 -27.50
C GLY A 357 3.26 -21.89 -26.61
N VAL A 358 3.47 -21.97 -25.29
CA VAL A 358 2.49 -22.47 -24.32
C VAL A 358 1.30 -21.52 -24.24
N ARG A 359 0.08 -22.08 -24.23
CA ARG A 359 -1.15 -21.32 -24.04
C ARG A 359 -1.25 -20.80 -22.61
N LEU A 360 -1.21 -19.48 -22.46
CA LEU A 360 -1.33 -18.76 -21.19
C LEU A 360 -2.76 -18.81 -20.64
N ARG A 361 -2.90 -18.87 -19.31
CA ARG A 361 -4.19 -18.94 -18.61
C ARG A 361 -4.55 -17.63 -17.93
N ASP A 362 -3.55 -16.82 -17.56
CA ASP A 362 -3.80 -15.53 -16.94
C ASP A 362 -4.56 -14.59 -17.92
N PRO A 363 -5.70 -14.00 -17.50
CA PRO A 363 -6.53 -13.18 -18.38
C PRO A 363 -5.85 -11.92 -18.91
N LEU A 364 -4.84 -11.40 -18.22
CA LEU A 364 -4.05 -10.26 -18.66
C LEU A 364 -2.92 -10.74 -19.57
N LEU A 365 -2.13 -11.72 -19.14
CA LEU A 365 -0.94 -12.17 -19.89
C LEU A 365 -1.30 -12.77 -21.26
N SER A 366 -2.43 -13.47 -21.36
CA SER A 366 -2.92 -14.04 -22.62
C SER A 366 -3.24 -13.01 -23.71
N ALA A 367 -3.34 -11.72 -23.37
CA ALA A 367 -3.53 -10.64 -24.33
C ALA A 367 -2.24 -10.21 -25.06
N PHE A 368 -1.08 -10.65 -24.58
CA PHE A 368 0.23 -10.25 -25.10
C PHE A 368 0.90 -11.39 -25.88
N ARG A 369 1.64 -11.05 -26.93
CA ARG A 369 2.32 -12.04 -27.80
C ARG A 369 3.79 -12.22 -27.45
N SER A 370 4.41 -11.21 -26.86
CA SER A 370 5.81 -11.20 -26.47
C SER A 370 6.02 -10.54 -25.10
N LEU A 371 7.18 -10.79 -24.49
CA LEU A 371 7.59 -10.05 -23.29
C LEU A 371 7.71 -8.54 -23.57
N GLN A 372 8.11 -8.15 -24.78
CA GLN A 372 8.24 -6.75 -25.17
C GLN A 372 6.89 -6.03 -25.15
N ASP A 373 5.81 -6.68 -25.61
CA ASP A 373 4.46 -6.12 -25.55
C ASP A 373 3.99 -5.95 -24.10
N LEU A 374 4.32 -6.91 -23.22
CA LEU A 374 4.00 -6.84 -21.80
C LEU A 374 4.81 -5.72 -21.10
N GLU A 375 6.08 -5.54 -21.48
CA GLU A 375 6.93 -4.45 -20.98
C GLU A 375 6.41 -3.08 -21.40
N ALA A 376 6.01 -2.92 -22.67
CA ALA A 376 5.40 -1.69 -23.17
C ALA A 376 4.12 -1.35 -22.37
N TYR A 377 3.24 -2.33 -22.17
CA TYR A 377 2.06 -2.16 -21.33
C TYR A 377 2.41 -1.77 -19.89
N ALA A 378 3.40 -2.44 -19.28
CA ALA A 378 3.80 -2.16 -17.90
C ALA A 378 4.31 -0.71 -17.77
N ASN A 379 5.15 -0.25 -18.71
CA ASN A 379 5.65 1.12 -18.78
C ASN A 379 4.52 2.14 -18.97
N ASP A 380 3.65 1.92 -19.97
CA ASP A 380 2.55 2.83 -20.31
C ASP A 380 1.55 2.99 -19.15
N THR A 381 1.40 1.94 -18.34
CA THR A 381 0.44 1.92 -17.23
C THR A 381 1.04 2.14 -15.85
N ASP A 382 2.38 2.19 -15.74
CA ASP A 382 3.16 2.16 -14.50
C ASP A 382 2.74 0.98 -13.59
N ASP A 383 2.63 -0.23 -14.16
CA ASP A 383 2.21 -1.42 -13.42
C ASP A 383 3.40 -2.07 -12.69
N LYS A 384 3.63 -1.60 -11.46
CA LYS A 384 4.72 -2.07 -10.57
C LYS A 384 4.70 -3.57 -10.31
N GLU A 385 3.53 -4.22 -10.29
CA GLU A 385 3.44 -5.66 -10.07
C GLU A 385 3.96 -6.43 -11.29
N ILE A 386 3.56 -6.01 -12.49
CA ILE A 386 4.06 -6.60 -13.73
C ILE A 386 5.56 -6.33 -13.91
N HIS A 387 6.04 -5.12 -13.60
CA HIS A 387 7.47 -4.81 -13.59
C HIS A 387 8.25 -5.75 -12.67
N ALA A 388 7.74 -6.02 -11.46
CA ALA A 388 8.39 -6.95 -10.53
C ALA A 388 8.44 -8.38 -11.09
N LEU A 389 7.36 -8.87 -11.70
CA LEU A 389 7.35 -10.21 -12.32
C LEU A 389 8.32 -10.31 -13.48
N ILE A 390 8.38 -9.29 -14.35
CA ILE A 390 9.33 -9.23 -15.47
C ILE A 390 10.77 -9.22 -14.94
N SER A 391 11.05 -8.42 -13.92
CA SER A 391 12.38 -8.35 -13.30
C SER A 391 12.82 -9.70 -12.76
N VAL A 392 11.95 -10.39 -12.01
CA VAL A 392 12.26 -11.73 -11.48
C VAL A 392 12.42 -12.74 -12.63
N ALA A 393 11.56 -12.69 -13.64
CA ALA A 393 11.68 -13.56 -14.80
C ALA A 393 12.98 -13.33 -15.58
N LYS A 394 13.45 -12.09 -15.72
CA LYS A 394 14.76 -11.78 -16.34
C LYS A 394 15.91 -12.29 -15.47
N GLN A 395 15.85 -12.07 -14.16
CA GLN A 395 16.92 -12.43 -13.22
C GLN A 395 17.15 -13.94 -13.14
N TYR A 396 16.09 -14.75 -13.00
CA TYR A 396 16.22 -16.19 -12.79
C TYR A 396 16.12 -17.00 -14.09
N GLY A 397 15.81 -16.36 -15.22
CA GLY A 397 15.87 -16.99 -16.53
C GLY A 397 15.04 -18.26 -16.61
N ASP A 398 15.61 -19.32 -17.18
CA ASP A 398 14.94 -20.60 -17.43
C ASP A 398 14.76 -21.46 -16.17
N GLN A 399 15.32 -21.02 -15.04
CA GLN A 399 15.17 -21.73 -13.77
C GLN A 399 13.79 -21.52 -13.13
N ILE A 400 13.04 -20.51 -13.57
CA ILE A 400 11.75 -20.11 -12.97
C ILE A 400 10.78 -21.29 -12.77
N PRO A 401 10.46 -22.12 -13.77
CA PRO A 401 9.51 -23.22 -13.57
C PRO A 401 9.98 -24.23 -12.52
N SER A 402 11.27 -24.59 -12.56
CA SER A 402 11.89 -25.51 -11.61
C SER A 402 11.90 -24.94 -10.19
N LEU A 403 12.27 -23.68 -10.02
CA LEU A 403 12.30 -23.01 -8.72
C LEU A 403 10.91 -22.88 -8.12
N VAL A 404 9.91 -22.48 -8.91
CA VAL A 404 8.52 -22.40 -8.45
C VAL A 404 8.02 -23.77 -8.00
N GLN A 405 8.30 -24.82 -8.77
CA GLN A 405 7.91 -26.18 -8.38
C GLN A 405 8.59 -26.61 -7.08
N ARG A 406 9.91 -26.42 -6.95
CA ARG A 406 10.65 -26.74 -5.72
C ARG A 406 10.14 -25.97 -4.49
N ILE A 407 9.78 -24.69 -4.66
CA ILE A 407 9.19 -23.89 -3.59
C ILE A 407 7.84 -24.49 -3.17
N LYS A 408 6.98 -24.82 -4.14
CA LYS A 408 5.69 -25.45 -3.87
C LYS A 408 5.84 -26.80 -3.17
N ASP A 409 6.82 -27.61 -3.57
CA ASP A 409 7.11 -28.92 -2.97
C ASP A 409 7.64 -28.81 -1.53
N ALA A 410 8.41 -27.75 -1.23
CA ALA A 410 8.90 -27.46 0.13
C ALA A 410 7.83 -26.85 1.05
N CYS A 411 6.66 -26.47 0.52
CA CYS A 411 5.61 -25.81 1.29
C CYS A 411 4.73 -26.78 2.07
N VAL A 412 4.53 -26.48 3.35
CA VAL A 412 3.55 -27.16 4.22
C VAL A 412 2.26 -26.34 4.33
N SER A 413 1.14 -27.04 4.54
CA SER A 413 -0.19 -26.43 4.60
C SER A 413 -0.50 -25.73 5.94
N ASP A 414 -0.11 -26.32 7.07
CA ASP A 414 -0.26 -25.72 8.40
C ASP A 414 1.00 -24.95 8.79
N ILE A 415 0.80 -23.72 9.27
CA ILE A 415 1.87 -22.86 9.78
C ILE A 415 2.66 -23.51 10.93
N LYS A 416 2.03 -24.38 11.71
CA LYS A 416 2.67 -25.08 12.84
C LYS A 416 3.72 -26.09 12.42
N ASP A 417 3.62 -26.62 11.21
CA ASP A 417 4.57 -27.58 10.66
C ASP A 417 5.77 -26.88 10.00
N ALA A 418 5.70 -25.57 9.79
CA ALA A 418 6.73 -24.79 9.13
C ALA A 418 7.93 -24.55 10.02
N THR A 419 9.13 -24.64 9.44
CA THR A 419 10.35 -24.10 10.07
C THR A 419 10.51 -22.61 9.73
N VAL A 420 10.06 -22.19 8.54
CA VAL A 420 10.07 -20.79 8.11
C VAL A 420 8.72 -20.40 7.52
N THR A 421 8.12 -19.35 8.06
CA THR A 421 6.92 -18.72 7.49
C THR A 421 7.30 -17.51 6.65
N LEU A 422 6.78 -17.39 5.43
CA LEU A 422 7.00 -16.26 4.53
C LEU A 422 5.70 -15.50 4.30
N CYS A 423 5.75 -14.17 4.39
CA CYS A 423 4.61 -13.33 4.05
C CYS A 423 5.01 -11.91 3.69
N THR A 424 4.14 -11.22 2.95
CA THR A 424 4.28 -9.77 2.80
C THR A 424 3.76 -9.06 4.05
N ALA A 425 4.19 -7.83 4.30
CA ALA A 425 3.66 -6.99 5.38
C ALA A 425 2.11 -6.93 5.33
N HIS A 426 1.53 -6.84 4.13
CA HIS A 426 0.08 -6.91 3.91
C HIS A 426 -0.56 -8.20 4.45
N ARG A 427 -0.01 -9.37 4.07
CA ARG A 427 -0.53 -10.68 4.48
C ARG A 427 -0.21 -11.00 5.95
N SER A 428 0.77 -10.33 6.54
CA SER A 428 1.12 -10.49 7.96
C SER A 428 0.12 -9.83 8.91
N LYS A 429 -0.71 -8.90 8.42
CA LYS A 429 -1.66 -8.16 9.26
C LYS A 429 -2.66 -9.11 9.92
N GLY A 430 -2.85 -8.93 11.22
CA GLY A 430 -3.69 -9.80 12.05
C GLY A 430 -2.98 -11.06 12.57
N LEU A 431 -1.79 -11.37 12.07
CA LEU A 431 -0.93 -12.44 12.60
C LEU A 431 0.09 -11.90 13.59
N GLU A 432 0.68 -12.82 14.34
CA GLU A 432 1.72 -12.57 15.34
C GLU A 432 2.71 -13.74 15.28
N PHE A 433 4.00 -13.45 15.41
CA PHE A 433 5.05 -14.45 15.32
C PHE A 433 6.02 -14.32 16.51
N PRO A 434 6.46 -15.44 17.12
CA PRO A 434 7.47 -15.39 18.18
C PRO A 434 8.74 -14.67 17.73
N GLN A 435 9.18 -14.96 16.50
CA GLN A 435 10.40 -14.43 15.90
C GLN A 435 10.13 -13.92 14.48
N VAL A 436 10.63 -12.72 14.16
CA VAL A 436 10.48 -12.09 12.84
C VAL A 436 11.83 -11.66 12.28
N VAL A 437 12.05 -11.91 10.99
CA VAL A 437 13.11 -11.31 10.19
C VAL A 437 12.45 -10.34 9.22
N LEU A 438 12.84 -9.06 9.27
CA LEU A 438 12.42 -8.06 8.29
C LEU A 438 13.35 -8.07 7.09
N LEU A 439 12.80 -8.12 5.88
CA LEU A 439 13.59 -7.97 4.66
C LEU A 439 13.91 -6.49 4.39
N SER A 440 14.98 -6.22 3.65
CA SER A 440 15.43 -4.85 3.33
C SER A 440 14.75 -4.22 2.10
N ASP A 441 13.56 -4.71 1.70
CA ASP A 441 12.83 -4.22 0.50
C ASP A 441 11.74 -3.18 0.80
N PHE A 442 11.76 -2.60 2.00
CA PHE A 442 10.89 -1.48 2.39
C PHE A 442 11.47 -0.13 1.97
N LEU A 443 10.63 0.91 1.90
CA LEU A 443 11.08 2.27 1.64
C LEU A 443 12.10 2.75 2.68
N ASN A 444 13.21 3.34 2.21
CA ASN A 444 14.15 4.04 3.08
C ASN A 444 13.52 5.33 3.60
N LEU A 445 13.26 5.39 4.90
CA LEU A 445 12.72 6.58 5.56
C LEU A 445 13.81 7.61 5.88
N ILE A 446 15.08 7.26 5.71
CA ILE A 446 16.23 8.17 5.82
C ILE A 446 16.83 8.28 4.42
N THR A 447 17.05 9.50 3.97
CA THR A 447 17.71 9.81 2.70
C THR A 447 19.20 9.49 2.76
N ASP A 448 19.86 9.40 1.60
CA ASP A 448 21.31 9.17 1.53
C ASP A 448 22.13 10.27 2.22
N ALA A 449 21.56 11.47 2.35
CA ALA A 449 22.13 12.60 3.11
C ALA A 449 21.95 12.47 4.64
N GLY A 450 21.34 11.39 5.13
CA GLY A 450 21.08 11.15 6.56
C GLY A 450 19.90 11.92 7.14
N LEU A 451 19.07 12.54 6.29
CA LEU A 451 17.89 13.32 6.72
C LEU A 451 16.61 12.49 6.63
N PRO A 452 15.61 12.74 7.51
CA PRO A 452 14.34 12.05 7.45
C PRO A 452 13.60 12.40 6.16
N LEU A 453 13.05 11.37 5.51
CA LEU A 453 12.23 11.50 4.32
C LEU A 453 10.89 12.17 4.70
N VAL A 454 10.51 13.19 3.94
CA VAL A 454 9.20 13.83 4.06
C VAL A 454 8.15 12.93 3.41
N LEU A 455 7.11 12.55 4.16
CA LEU A 455 6.02 11.68 3.72
C LEU A 455 4.76 12.50 3.40
N ASP A 456 4.84 13.31 2.35
CA ASP A 456 3.79 14.25 1.94
C ASP A 456 2.65 13.58 1.16
N THR A 457 2.92 12.49 0.45
CA THR A 457 1.92 11.73 -0.31
C THR A 457 1.26 10.60 0.51
N PRO A 458 0.00 10.25 0.24
CA PRO A 458 -0.66 9.07 0.82
C PRO A 458 0.13 7.77 0.58
N GLU A 459 0.74 7.61 -0.60
CA GLU A 459 1.53 6.45 -0.98
C GLU A 459 2.77 6.31 -0.10
N LEU A 460 3.50 7.41 0.15
CA LEU A 460 4.67 7.41 1.04
C LEU A 460 4.27 7.15 2.50
N ARG A 461 3.15 7.72 2.97
CA ARG A 461 2.62 7.41 4.31
C ARG A 461 2.24 5.93 4.46
N GLN A 462 1.73 5.31 3.40
CA GLN A 462 1.41 3.88 3.42
C GLN A 462 2.68 3.01 3.54
N GLU A 463 3.81 3.42 2.97
CA GLU A 463 5.08 2.71 3.14
C GLU A 463 5.56 2.72 4.61
N LEU A 464 5.38 3.84 5.32
CA LEU A 464 5.61 3.90 6.77
C LEU A 464 4.70 2.90 7.52
N HIS A 465 3.41 2.86 7.18
CA HIS A 465 2.46 1.95 7.80
C HIS A 465 2.82 0.47 7.55
N LEU A 466 3.33 0.14 6.36
CA LEU A 466 3.77 -1.22 6.05
C LEU A 466 4.94 -1.66 6.92
N LEU A 467 5.92 -0.77 7.12
CA LEU A 467 7.06 -1.03 8.00
C LEU A 467 6.61 -1.14 9.47
N TYR A 468 5.72 -0.26 9.93
CA TYR A 468 5.10 -0.32 11.26
C TYR A 468 4.33 -1.64 11.49
N VAL A 469 3.51 -2.05 10.52
CA VAL A 469 2.75 -3.31 10.58
C VAL A 469 3.72 -4.48 10.70
N ALA A 470 4.73 -4.56 9.83
CA ALA A 470 5.72 -5.64 9.81
C ALA A 470 6.49 -5.74 11.13
N LEU A 471 7.00 -4.60 11.63
CA LEU A 471 7.70 -4.46 12.91
C LEU A 471 6.85 -5.01 14.08
N THR A 472 5.58 -4.61 14.13
CA THR A 472 4.66 -4.95 15.23
C THR A 472 4.09 -6.37 15.16
N ARG A 473 4.51 -7.20 14.20
CA ARG A 473 4.15 -8.64 14.16
C ARG A 473 5.03 -9.50 15.07
N ALA A 474 6.23 -9.02 15.39
CA ALA A 474 7.13 -9.72 16.30
C ALA A 474 6.58 -9.70 17.73
N MET A 475 6.67 -10.83 18.44
CA MET A 475 6.27 -10.94 19.84
C MET A 475 7.49 -10.90 20.78
N GLU A 476 8.54 -11.64 20.46
CA GLU A 476 9.70 -11.82 21.35
C GLU A 476 11.03 -11.39 20.71
N SER A 477 11.28 -11.86 19.48
CA SER A 477 12.53 -11.63 18.78
C SER A 477 12.31 -10.97 17.41
N ILE A 478 13.20 -10.04 17.04
CA ILE A 478 13.19 -9.41 15.72
C ILE A 478 14.61 -9.19 15.18
N GLU A 479 14.86 -9.62 13.95
CA GLU A 479 16.02 -9.21 13.15
C GLU A 479 15.59 -8.00 12.31
N VAL A 480 16.14 -6.83 12.64
CA VAL A 480 15.78 -5.55 12.00
C VAL A 480 16.52 -5.38 10.67
N ASN A 481 15.85 -4.80 9.69
CA ASN A 481 16.43 -4.49 8.38
C ASN A 481 17.23 -3.17 8.39
N GLU A 482 17.89 -2.88 7.27
CA GLU A 482 18.70 -1.66 7.09
C GLU A 482 17.89 -0.37 7.28
N GLN A 483 16.61 -0.37 6.90
CA GLN A 483 15.70 0.77 7.06
C GLN A 483 15.49 1.13 8.54
N ILE A 484 15.17 0.14 9.39
CA ILE A 484 15.02 0.36 10.84
C ILE A 484 16.35 0.75 11.47
N GLN A 485 17.47 0.15 11.03
CA GLN A 485 18.80 0.54 11.51
C GLN A 485 19.14 1.99 11.14
N ALA A 486 18.77 2.46 9.96
CA ALA A 486 18.97 3.86 9.57
C ALA A 486 18.16 4.81 10.47
N VAL A 487 16.90 4.47 10.77
CA VAL A 487 16.06 5.23 11.71
C VAL A 487 16.66 5.27 13.12
N LEU A 488 17.20 4.15 13.60
CA LEU A 488 17.89 4.07 14.88
C LEU A 488 19.09 5.02 14.91
N ARG A 489 19.99 4.95 13.93
CA ARG A 489 21.16 5.84 13.84
C ARG A 489 20.78 7.32 13.82
N TYR A 490 19.74 7.66 13.05
CA TYR A 490 19.21 9.03 13.01
C TYR A 490 18.73 9.49 14.39
N CYS A 491 17.97 8.64 15.09
CA CYS A 491 17.45 8.95 16.41
C CYS A 491 18.56 9.01 17.48
N GLU A 492 19.60 8.18 17.36
CA GLU A 492 20.76 8.20 18.27
C GLU A 492 21.51 9.52 18.16
N ALA A 493 21.77 9.97 16.93
CA ALA A 493 22.38 11.27 16.67
C ALA A 493 21.53 12.43 17.22
N ALA A 494 20.21 12.28 17.20
CA ALA A 494 19.27 13.25 17.77
C ALA A 494 19.07 13.11 19.30
N GLY A 495 19.68 12.12 19.96
CA GLY A 495 19.57 11.91 21.41
C GLY A 495 18.18 11.44 21.89
N VAL A 496 17.37 10.84 21.00
CA VAL A 496 15.98 10.43 21.28
C VAL A 496 15.80 8.91 21.38
N VAL A 497 16.89 8.19 21.68
CA VAL A 497 16.90 6.73 21.85
C VAL A 497 16.96 6.35 23.32
N GLY A 498 15.95 5.63 23.79
CA GLY A 498 15.89 5.07 25.13
C GLY A 498 16.60 3.73 25.25
N GLU A 499 16.56 3.18 26.46
CA GLU A 499 17.48 2.11 26.86
C GLU A 499 17.16 0.74 26.24
N ALA A 500 15.91 0.46 25.87
CA ALA A 500 15.50 -0.87 25.46
C ALA A 500 16.00 -1.23 24.05
N VAL A 501 16.30 -0.25 23.20
CA VAL A 501 16.82 -0.46 21.84
C VAL A 501 18.33 -0.21 21.70
N ARG A 502 19.02 0.26 22.75
CA ARG A 502 20.49 0.44 22.77
C ARG A 502 21.31 -0.81 22.38
N PRO A 503 20.89 -2.05 22.66
CA PRO A 503 21.62 -3.22 22.17
C PRO A 503 21.71 -3.28 20.64
N VAL A 504 20.69 -2.79 19.94
CA VAL A 504 20.69 -2.70 18.46
C VAL A 504 21.71 -1.68 17.97
N ALA A 505 21.73 -0.52 18.62
CA ALA A 505 22.69 0.56 18.38
C ALA A 505 24.14 0.04 18.42
N LYS A 506 24.49 -0.69 19.49
CA LYS A 506 25.87 -1.12 19.78
C LYS A 506 26.40 -2.21 18.85
N HIS A 507 25.54 -3.06 18.30
CA HIS A 507 25.97 -4.10 17.36
C HIS A 507 26.49 -3.52 16.02
N THR A 508 26.32 -2.22 15.77
CA THR A 508 26.81 -1.57 14.54
C THR A 508 28.32 -1.24 14.56
N GLU A 509 28.97 -1.14 15.73
CA GLU A 509 30.41 -0.83 15.80
C GLU A 509 31.33 -2.07 15.72
N GLN A 510 30.81 -3.28 15.93
CA GLN A 510 31.64 -4.50 16.05
C GLN A 510 31.17 -5.71 15.23
N ALA A 511 30.10 -5.62 14.43
CA ALA A 511 29.69 -6.72 13.58
C ALA A 511 30.29 -6.64 12.17
N GLY A 512 31.48 -7.23 12.00
CA GLY A 512 31.90 -7.82 10.72
C GLY A 512 31.07 -9.06 10.39
N GLY A 513 29.74 -8.91 10.33
CA GLY A 513 28.78 -9.98 10.10
C GLY A 513 28.32 -9.99 8.66
N LEU A 514 28.70 -11.04 7.92
CA LEU A 514 28.15 -11.50 6.64
C LEU A 514 27.33 -10.45 5.88
N VAL A 515 28.04 -9.55 5.21
CA VAL A 515 27.50 -8.85 4.06
C VAL A 515 27.11 -9.93 3.05
N LEU A 516 25.83 -9.95 2.66
CA LEU A 516 25.36 -10.68 1.48
C LEU A 516 25.93 -9.94 0.26
N VAL A 517 27.23 -10.12 0.03
CA VAL A 517 27.93 -9.62 -1.15
C VAL A 517 27.41 -10.46 -2.31
N VAL A 518 26.54 -9.86 -3.11
CA VAL A 518 26.43 -10.26 -4.51
C VAL A 518 27.76 -9.84 -5.13
N SER A 519 28.66 -10.79 -5.30
CA SER A 519 29.90 -10.56 -6.05
C SER A 519 29.52 -10.14 -7.47
N PRO A 520 29.96 -8.97 -7.96
CA PRO A 520 30.09 -8.76 -9.39
C PRO A 520 31.21 -9.70 -9.87
N GLU A 521 30.96 -10.49 -10.90
CA GLU A 521 31.97 -11.34 -11.51
C GLU A 521 33.17 -10.52 -12.00
N GLN A 522 34.33 -11.17 -11.91
CA GLN A 522 35.66 -10.66 -12.25
C GLN A 522 35.76 -10.30 -13.73
N GLU A 523 36.16 -9.06 -14.06
CA GLU A 523 36.91 -8.77 -15.28
C GLU A 523 38.38 -8.54 -14.92
N ALA A 524 39.24 -9.18 -15.68
CA ALA A 524 40.67 -9.31 -15.46
C ALA A 524 41.44 -7.99 -15.65
N ASP A 525 42.54 -7.91 -14.90
CA ASP A 525 43.57 -6.88 -14.88
C ASP A 525 44.07 -6.41 -16.25
N SER A 526 44.25 -5.08 -16.41
CA SER A 526 45.58 -4.43 -16.43
C SER A 526 45.58 -3.13 -17.25
N PHE A 527 45.59 -1.98 -16.56
CA PHE A 527 46.57 -0.92 -16.81
C PHE A 527 46.54 0.07 -15.64
N ALA A 528 47.62 0.07 -14.87
CA ALA A 528 47.78 0.96 -13.73
C ALA A 528 48.23 2.37 -14.16
N ALA A 529 47.75 3.33 -13.38
CA ALA A 529 48.45 4.55 -12.97
C ALA A 529 48.82 5.58 -14.05
N THR A 530 48.02 6.65 -14.15
CA THR A 530 48.45 8.01 -13.78
C THR A 530 47.30 9.02 -13.95
N THR A 531 47.22 9.97 -13.02
CA THR A 531 46.33 11.15 -12.97
C THR A 531 44.91 10.95 -12.40
N GLY A 532 44.60 11.74 -11.36
CA GLY A 532 43.36 11.68 -10.60
C GLY A 532 42.19 12.34 -11.31
N ALA A 533 41.13 11.57 -11.50
CA ALA A 533 39.76 12.01 -11.75
C ALA A 533 38.85 10.78 -11.59
N GLY A 534 38.19 10.66 -10.43
CA GLY A 534 37.31 9.53 -10.13
C GLY A 534 35.88 9.77 -10.64
N ALA A 535 35.35 8.77 -11.34
CA ALA A 535 33.93 8.52 -11.61
C ALA A 535 33.19 9.45 -12.61
N HIS A 536 33.62 9.46 -13.87
CA HIS A 536 32.74 9.76 -15.01
C HIS A 536 32.86 8.65 -16.06
N SER A 537 32.06 7.59 -15.98
CA SER A 537 31.74 6.77 -17.15
C SER A 537 30.56 5.83 -16.91
N LYS A 538 29.66 5.79 -17.90
CA LYS A 538 28.51 4.87 -18.11
C LYS A 538 27.15 5.25 -17.50
N VAL A 539 26.62 6.39 -17.96
CA VAL A 539 25.16 6.62 -18.09
C VAL A 539 24.71 6.51 -19.56
N VAL A 540 25.64 6.38 -20.51
CA VAL A 540 25.36 6.39 -21.96
C VAL A 540 24.81 5.05 -22.50
N GLU A 541 24.80 3.96 -21.72
CA GLU A 541 24.22 2.66 -22.15
C GLU A 541 22.72 2.47 -21.79
N LEU A 542 22.07 3.45 -21.15
CA LEU A 542 20.66 3.35 -20.69
C LEU A 542 19.63 4.08 -21.55
N VAL A 543 20.04 4.72 -22.65
CA VAL A 543 19.11 5.37 -23.59
C VAL A 543 19.54 4.98 -25.00
N GLY A 544 18.77 4.08 -25.63
CA GLY A 544 18.97 3.69 -27.02
C GLY A 544 18.89 4.88 -27.98
N ALA A 545 19.43 4.70 -29.19
CA ALA A 545 19.67 5.75 -30.18
C ALA A 545 18.42 6.47 -30.74
N ASP A 546 17.21 6.17 -30.27
CA ASP A 546 15.94 6.73 -30.78
C ASP A 546 15.24 7.72 -29.84
N ALA A 547 15.95 8.33 -28.89
CA ALA A 547 15.41 9.43 -28.07
C ALA A 547 15.27 10.77 -28.83
N ALA A 548 15.43 10.78 -30.16
CA ALA A 548 15.41 11.98 -30.98
C ALA A 548 14.01 12.38 -31.52
N LEU A 549 12.92 11.72 -31.10
CA LEU A 549 11.59 11.94 -31.67
C LEU A 549 10.47 12.34 -30.69
N LEU A 550 10.78 12.78 -29.47
CA LEU A 550 9.75 13.14 -28.46
C LEU A 550 9.62 14.62 -28.08
N PHE A 551 10.32 15.54 -28.75
CA PHE A 551 10.11 16.98 -28.48
C PHE A 551 10.22 17.77 -29.78
N GLU A 552 9.11 17.87 -30.52
CA GLU A 552 8.97 18.94 -31.52
C GLU A 552 8.84 20.27 -30.77
N GLY A 553 9.95 21.02 -30.74
CA GLY A 553 10.06 22.34 -30.14
C GLY A 553 11.39 22.50 -29.44
N ASP A 554 12.38 23.05 -30.14
CA ASP A 554 13.70 23.39 -29.60
C ASP A 554 13.60 24.61 -28.67
N VAL A 555 13.04 24.39 -27.47
CA VAL A 555 12.88 25.42 -26.44
C VAL A 555 14.03 25.26 -25.43
N VAL A 556 14.76 26.35 -25.21
CA VAL A 556 15.92 26.45 -24.30
C VAL A 556 15.63 25.83 -22.92
N GLU A 557 14.40 25.93 -22.43
CA GLU A 557 13.91 25.34 -21.17
C GLU A 557 14.11 23.81 -21.08
N SER A 558 13.77 23.06 -22.13
CA SER A 558 13.93 21.59 -22.14
C SER A 558 15.41 21.20 -22.12
N ARG A 559 16.27 22.02 -22.75
CA ARG A 559 17.72 21.83 -22.75
C ARG A 559 18.32 22.15 -21.38
N ILE A 560 17.75 23.11 -20.65
CA ILE A 560 18.12 23.42 -19.26
C ILE A 560 17.76 22.28 -18.32
N GLU A 561 16.55 21.71 -18.42
CA GLU A 561 16.14 20.53 -17.62
C GLU A 561 17.07 19.34 -17.87
N LEU A 562 17.42 19.08 -19.14
CA LEU A 562 18.39 18.06 -19.51
C LEU A 562 19.80 18.37 -18.98
N ALA A 563 20.22 19.64 -18.98
CA ALA A 563 21.51 20.04 -18.41
C ALA A 563 21.58 19.78 -16.90
N ILE A 564 20.51 20.05 -16.17
CA ILE A 564 20.41 19.77 -14.73
C ILE A 564 20.43 18.26 -14.49
N LEU A 565 19.61 17.51 -15.21
CA LEU A 565 19.46 16.06 -15.00
C LEU A 565 20.69 15.25 -15.43
N ARG A 566 21.33 15.61 -16.55
CA ARG A 566 22.44 14.83 -17.13
C ARG A 566 23.81 15.31 -16.69
N HIS A 567 23.95 16.60 -16.38
CA HIS A 567 25.26 17.22 -16.12
C HIS A 567 25.34 17.85 -14.72
N ALA A 568 24.31 17.71 -13.88
CA ALA A 568 24.23 18.34 -12.57
C ALA A 568 24.53 19.85 -12.63
N ALA A 569 24.14 20.51 -13.73
CA ALA A 569 24.42 21.92 -13.97
C ALA A 569 23.52 22.78 -13.08
N LEU A 570 23.97 23.06 -11.85
CA LEU A 570 23.21 23.82 -10.82
C LEU A 570 23.66 25.28 -10.69
N THR A 571 24.43 25.80 -11.65
CA THR A 571 24.83 27.21 -11.72
C THR A 571 24.51 27.79 -13.09
N ALA A 572 24.21 29.09 -13.16
CA ALA A 572 23.93 29.77 -14.42
C ALA A 572 25.05 29.59 -15.46
N VAL A 573 26.31 29.60 -15.02
CA VAL A 573 27.49 29.39 -15.88
C VAL A 573 27.54 27.96 -16.43
N ALA A 574 27.31 26.95 -15.58
CA ALA A 574 27.30 25.55 -16.01
C ALA A 574 26.14 25.28 -16.98
N ILE A 575 24.96 25.82 -16.70
CA ILE A 575 23.78 25.69 -17.56
C ILE A 575 24.02 26.36 -18.92
N ALA A 576 24.52 27.60 -18.92
CA ALA A 576 24.88 28.32 -20.13
C ALA A 576 25.90 27.57 -20.99
N GLY A 577 26.92 26.96 -20.36
CA GLY A 577 27.93 26.17 -21.06
C GLY A 577 27.38 24.90 -21.73
N VAL A 578 26.39 24.24 -21.10
CA VAL A 578 25.77 23.02 -21.64
C VAL A 578 24.69 23.34 -22.69
N VAL A 579 23.94 24.43 -22.48
CA VAL A 579 22.83 24.84 -23.34
C VAL A 579 23.27 25.80 -24.45
N GLY A 580 24.50 26.32 -24.42
CA GLY A 580 25.03 27.19 -25.48
C GLY A 580 24.31 28.55 -25.58
N VAL A 581 23.82 29.05 -24.44
CA VAL A 581 23.19 30.38 -24.31
C VAL A 581 24.05 31.28 -23.42
N SER A 582 23.71 32.57 -23.33
CA SER A 582 24.43 33.45 -22.41
C SER A 582 24.12 33.12 -20.94
N VAL A 583 25.04 33.43 -20.02
CA VAL A 583 24.83 33.21 -18.57
C VAL A 583 23.61 33.98 -18.06
N SER A 584 23.36 35.19 -18.59
CA SER A 584 22.15 35.97 -18.26
C SER A 584 20.90 35.24 -18.72
N GLU A 585 20.85 34.84 -19.98
CA GLU A 585 19.69 34.17 -20.57
C GLU A 585 19.38 32.82 -19.88
N ALA A 586 20.41 32.06 -19.52
CA ALA A 586 20.24 30.86 -18.70
C ALA A 586 19.63 31.18 -17.33
N ALA A 587 20.13 32.22 -16.66
CA ALA A 587 19.63 32.61 -15.34
C ALA A 587 18.20 33.17 -15.40
N ASP A 588 17.86 33.96 -16.43
CA ASP A 588 16.52 34.51 -16.68
C ASP A 588 15.52 33.38 -16.96
N THR A 589 15.92 32.42 -17.80
CA THR A 589 15.07 31.27 -18.16
C THR A 589 14.85 30.34 -16.96
N VAL A 590 15.90 30.02 -16.19
CA VAL A 590 15.76 29.23 -14.96
C VAL A 590 14.85 29.92 -13.95
N ALA A 591 15.00 31.24 -13.75
CA ALA A 591 14.12 31.99 -12.86
C ALA A 591 12.65 31.94 -13.30
N SER A 592 12.39 32.07 -14.61
CA SER A 592 11.06 31.89 -15.19
C SER A 592 10.49 30.48 -14.92
N MET A 593 11.28 29.43 -15.17
CA MET A 593 10.88 28.04 -14.94
C MET A 593 10.60 27.74 -13.46
N VAL A 594 11.36 28.33 -12.54
CA VAL A 594 11.09 28.22 -11.10
C VAL A 594 9.76 28.89 -10.74
N ARG A 595 9.47 30.08 -11.27
CA ARG A 595 8.19 30.79 -11.03
C ARG A 595 6.99 30.03 -11.59
N GLN A 596 7.15 29.33 -12.70
CA GLN A 596 6.13 28.46 -13.29
C GLN A 596 5.97 27.12 -12.56
N GLY A 597 6.75 26.86 -11.49
CA GLY A 597 6.71 25.62 -10.72
C GLY A 597 7.34 24.41 -11.43
N ARG A 598 8.06 24.63 -12.54
CA ARG A 598 8.75 23.57 -13.30
C ARG A 598 10.07 23.15 -12.66
N LEU A 599 10.73 24.07 -11.95
CA LEU A 599 11.97 23.82 -11.20
C LEU A 599 11.83 24.30 -9.76
N HIS A 600 12.45 23.58 -8.81
CA HIS A 600 12.46 24.00 -7.42
C HIS A 600 13.58 25.01 -7.17
N GLY A 601 13.25 26.22 -6.71
CA GLY A 601 14.23 27.29 -6.46
C GLY A 601 15.34 26.91 -5.47
N GLY A 602 15.06 25.95 -4.57
CA GLY A 602 16.03 25.39 -3.63
C GLY A 602 17.28 24.78 -4.28
N LEU A 603 17.19 24.36 -5.54
CA LEU A 603 18.31 23.83 -6.32
C LEU A 603 19.41 24.89 -6.58
N PHE A 604 19.08 26.18 -6.44
CA PHE A 604 19.95 27.30 -6.85
C PHE A 604 20.29 28.24 -5.69
N ILE A 605 20.13 27.82 -4.44
CA ILE A 605 20.39 28.63 -3.22
C ILE A 605 21.87 29.12 -3.14
N GLY A 606 22.78 28.45 -3.84
CA GLY A 606 24.20 28.84 -3.95
C GLY A 606 24.59 29.55 -5.24
N CYS A 607 23.64 29.99 -6.08
CA CYS A 607 23.92 30.62 -7.37
C CYS A 607 23.42 32.07 -7.42
N PRO A 608 24.28 33.07 -7.08
CA PRO A 608 23.88 34.48 -6.98
C PRO A 608 23.18 35.02 -8.23
N ASP A 609 23.58 34.59 -9.42
CA ASP A 609 22.99 35.04 -10.69
C ASP A 609 21.51 34.63 -10.83
N ILE A 610 21.12 33.47 -10.30
CA ILE A 610 19.75 32.95 -10.36
C ILE A 610 18.96 33.45 -9.15
N THR A 611 19.56 33.39 -7.96
CA THR A 611 18.90 33.86 -6.72
C THR A 611 18.56 35.34 -6.80
N TRP A 612 19.43 36.18 -7.38
CA TRP A 612 19.14 37.60 -7.55
C TRP A 612 17.89 37.84 -8.41
N ARG A 613 17.73 37.12 -9.52
CA ARG A 613 16.56 37.22 -10.42
C ARG A 613 15.27 36.71 -9.80
N LEU A 614 15.36 35.72 -8.91
CA LEU A 614 14.20 35.25 -8.14
C LEU A 614 13.73 36.30 -7.12
N VAL A 615 14.63 37.16 -6.65
CA VAL A 615 14.37 38.16 -5.59
C VAL A 615 14.10 39.55 -6.15
N SER A 616 14.70 39.96 -7.27
CA SER A 616 14.64 41.34 -7.78
C SER A 616 13.32 41.74 -8.46
N ASP A 617 12.53 40.77 -8.93
CA ASP A 617 11.17 41.02 -9.49
C ASP A 617 10.04 40.76 -8.47
N LEU A 618 10.37 40.37 -7.24
CA LEU A 618 9.42 40.41 -6.13
C LEU A 618 9.28 41.87 -5.69
N HIS A 619 8.37 42.62 -6.31
CA HIS A 619 7.65 43.65 -5.56
C HIS A 619 6.90 42.91 -4.44
N LEU A 620 7.61 42.75 -3.33
CA LEU A 620 7.15 42.23 -2.05
C LEU A 620 6.01 43.12 -1.56
N ASP A 621 4.77 42.69 -1.78
CA ASP A 621 3.76 42.90 -0.75
C ASP A 621 4.04 41.88 0.35
N VAL A 622 4.65 42.40 1.41
CA VAL A 622 4.87 41.72 2.67
C VAL A 622 3.50 41.49 3.33
N ALA A 623 3.10 40.22 3.46
CA ALA A 623 2.14 39.74 4.46
C ALA A 623 2.45 38.28 4.81
#